data_AF-A0A4R0QX96-F1
#
_entry.id   AF-A0A4R0QX96-F1
#
_cell.length_a   1.000
_cell.length_b   1.000
_cell.length_c   1.000
_cell.angle_alpha   90.00
_cell.angle_beta   90.00
_cell.angle_gamma   90.00
#
_symmetry.space_group_name_H-M   'P 1'
#
loop_
_entity.id
_entity.type
_entity.pdbx_description
1 polymer ?
#
loop_
_entity_poly.entity_id
_entity_poly.type
_entity_poly.pdbx_seq_one_letter_code
_entity_poly.pdbx_strand_id
1 'polypeptide(L)' 'MGPEQELQPAVRYRGFLLLAQSNHSWLVRPERSPMTLLPFRTPTCSLEDVKALVDWRLSQESSLIGAA' A
#
# COMPACT_ATOMS: atom_id res chain seq x y z
N MET A 1 18.23 15.00 -22.10
CA MET A 1 16.81 15.07 -21.71
C MET A 1 16.59 13.93 -20.74
N GLY A 2 16.54 14.23 -19.45
CA GLY A 2 16.33 13.20 -18.41
C GLY A 2 14.93 12.62 -18.54
N PRO A 3 14.73 11.30 -18.29
CA PRO A 3 13.42 10.70 -18.44
C PRO A 3 12.44 11.47 -17.56
N GLU A 4 11.34 11.89 -18.16
CA GLU A 4 10.19 12.46 -17.48
C GLU A 4 9.98 11.65 -16.21
N GLN A 5 10.16 12.29 -15.06
CA GLN A 5 9.60 11.83 -13.81
C GLN A 5 8.10 11.81 -14.04
N GLU A 6 7.60 10.73 -14.64
CA GLU A 6 6.24 10.29 -14.50
C GLU A 6 6.04 10.27 -12.99
N LEU A 7 5.40 11.32 -12.47
CA LEU A 7 5.13 11.51 -11.05
C LEU A 7 4.17 10.38 -10.67
N GLN A 8 4.71 9.18 -10.47
CA GLN A 8 3.99 8.02 -10.00
C GLN A 8 3.34 8.49 -8.70
N PRO A 9 1.99 8.59 -8.63
CA PRO A 9 1.35 9.12 -7.44
C PRO A 9 1.69 8.21 -6.25
N ALA A 10 2.54 8.73 -5.37
CA ALA A 10 2.92 8.10 -4.12
C ALA A 10 2.03 8.65 -3.01
N VAL A 11 1.11 7.84 -2.51
CA VAL A 11 0.15 8.23 -1.49
C VAL A 11 0.53 7.58 -0.16
N ARG A 12 0.62 8.38 0.90
CA ARG A 12 0.83 7.90 2.27
C ARG A 12 -0.52 7.59 2.92
N TYR A 13 -0.66 6.40 3.48
CA TYR A 13 -1.90 5.99 4.15
C TYR A 13 -1.63 5.01 5.29
N ARG A 14 -2.02 5.36 6.52
CA ARG A 14 -1.89 4.53 7.74
C ARG A 14 -0.50 3.90 7.94
N GLY A 15 0.57 4.61 7.57
CA GLY A 15 1.96 4.12 7.67
C GLY A 15 2.44 3.27 6.49
N PHE A 16 1.63 3.16 5.43
CA PHE A 16 1.98 2.53 4.16
C PHE A 16 2.16 3.58 3.07
N LEU A 17 3.10 3.31 2.18
CA LEU A 17 3.30 3.99 0.93
C LEU A 17 2.59 3.20 -0.17
N LEU A 18 1.59 3.83 -0.79
CA LEU A 18 0.86 3.34 -1.95
C LEU A 18 1.51 3.97 -3.18
N LEU A 19 2.20 3.16 -3.96
CA LEU A 19 2.87 3.59 -5.18
C LEU A 19 2.08 3.10 -6.36
N ALA A 20 1.48 4.00 -7.14
CA ALA A 20 0.99 3.62 -8.45
C ALA A 20 2.15 3.09 -9.31
N GLN A 21 1.80 2.22 -10.25
CA GLN A 21 2.72 1.60 -11.21
C GLN A 21 2.16 1.83 -12.60
N SER A 22 3.03 1.93 -13.62
CA SER A 22 2.62 2.16 -15.02
C SER A 22 1.77 1.03 -15.62
N ASN A 23 1.63 -0.11 -14.93
CA ASN A 23 0.76 -1.22 -15.31
C ASN A 23 -0.64 -1.15 -14.65
N HIS A 24 -1.08 0.04 -14.23
CA HIS A 24 -2.33 0.28 -13.51
C HIS A 24 -2.47 -0.49 -12.17
N SER A 25 -1.36 -0.97 -11.62
CA SER A 25 -1.34 -1.61 -10.30
C SER A 25 -0.82 -0.66 -9.24
N TRP A 26 -1.02 -1.03 -7.97
CA TRP A 26 -0.46 -0.33 -6.82
C TRP A 26 0.47 -1.24 -6.03
N LEU A 27 1.66 -0.75 -5.74
CA LEU A 27 2.60 -1.34 -4.82
C LEU A 27 2.40 -0.71 -3.44
N VAL A 28 1.90 -1.51 -2.51
CA VAL A 28 1.73 -1.12 -1.11
C VAL A 28 2.94 -1.60 -0.34
N ARG A 29 3.72 -0.67 0.22
CA ARG A 29 4.89 -0.99 1.06
C ARG A 29 4.84 -0.25 2.39
N PRO A 30 5.28 -0.86 3.49
CA PRO A 30 5.40 -0.16 4.77
C PRO A 30 6.48 0.93 4.69
N GLU A 31 6.26 2.05 5.39
CA GLU A 31 7.26 3.13 5.50
C GLU A 31 8.30 2.90 6.59
N ARG A 32 7.96 2.14 7.64
CA ARG A 32 8.86 1.82 8.75
C ARG A 32 8.89 0.32 9.02
N SER A 33 10.08 -0.21 9.25
CA SER A 33 10.31 -1.55 9.79
C SER A 33 10.61 -1.39 11.28
N PRO A 34 10.05 -2.18 12.22
CA PRO A 34 9.31 -3.42 12.05
C PRO A 34 7.82 -3.14 11.82
N MET A 35 7.24 -3.67 10.73
CA MET A 35 5.80 -3.60 10.52
C MET A 35 5.22 -4.96 10.17
N THR A 36 4.02 -5.12 10.70
CA THR A 36 3.12 -6.27 10.75
C THR A 36 2.83 -6.85 9.36
N LEU A 37 2.62 -5.99 8.35
CA LEU A 37 2.23 -6.35 6.99
C LEU A 37 3.43 -6.32 6.02
N LEU A 38 3.64 -7.44 5.32
CA LEU A 38 4.58 -7.53 4.19
C LEU A 38 4.13 -6.65 3.02
N PRO A 39 5.06 -6.12 2.20
CA PRO A 39 4.71 -5.40 0.99
C PRO A 39 3.95 -6.29 0.01
N PHE A 40 2.83 -5.78 -0.52
CA PHE A 40 2.00 -6.51 -1.47
C PHE A 40 1.60 -5.61 -2.64
N ARG A 41 1.23 -6.25 -3.76
CA ARG A 41 0.75 -5.56 -4.95
C ARG A 41 -0.73 -5.83 -5.12
N THR A 42 -1.47 -4.81 -5.54
CA THR A 42 -2.87 -4.96 -5.91
C THR A 42 -3.10 -4.42 -7.32
N PRO A 43 -3.81 -5.15 -8.20
CA PRO A 43 -4.11 -4.71 -9.56
C PRO A 43 -5.25 -3.66 -9.61
N THR A 44 -5.65 -3.09 -8.47
CA THR A 44 -6.79 -2.19 -8.41
C THR A 44 -6.43 -0.81 -8.95
N CYS A 45 -7.17 -0.30 -9.93
CA CYS A 45 -6.87 1.01 -10.50
C CYS A 45 -7.24 2.19 -9.58
N SER A 46 -8.15 1.99 -8.62
CA SER A 46 -8.70 3.06 -7.78
C SER A 46 -8.04 3.17 -6.42
N LEU A 47 -7.60 4.37 -6.05
CA LEU A 47 -6.97 4.65 -4.76
C LEU A 47 -7.84 4.27 -3.55
N GLU A 48 -9.15 4.49 -3.63
CA GLU A 48 -10.10 4.18 -2.55
C GLU A 48 -10.14 2.68 -2.23
N ASP A 49 -10.10 1.87 -3.28
CA ASP A 49 -10.12 0.42 -3.17
C ASP A 49 -8.79 -0.11 -2.58
N VAL A 50 -7.66 0.49 -2.99
CA VAL A 50 -6.35 0.19 -2.37
C VAL A 50 -6.36 0.54 -0.88
N LYS A 51 -6.96 1.68 -0.49
CA LYS A 51 -7.10 2.05 0.92
C LYS A 51 -7.97 1.06 1.69
N ALA A 52 -9.08 0.61 1.11
CA ALA A 52 -9.96 -0.40 1.71
C ALA A 52 -9.24 -1.74 1.87
N LEU A 53 -8.43 -2.15 0.88
CA LEU A 53 -7.62 -3.37 0.96
C LEU A 53 -6.55 -3.28 2.06
N VAL A 54 -5.90 -2.12 2.22
CA VAL A 54 -4.96 -1.85 3.31
C VAL A 54 -5.67 -1.90 4.67
N ASP A 55 -6.87 -1.31 4.77
CA ASP A 55 -7.68 -1.36 5.99
C ASP A 55 -8.06 -2.79 6.36
N TRP A 56 -8.56 -3.58 5.41
CA TRP A 56 -8.90 -4.98 5.62
C TRP A 56 -7.69 -5.82 6.05
N ARG A 57 -6.54 -5.64 5.39
CA ARG A 57 -5.28 -6.31 5.75
C ARG A 57 -4.83 -5.94 7.17
N LEU A 58 -4.91 -4.67 7.54
CA LEU A 58 -4.57 -4.20 8.88
C LEU A 58 -5.54 -4.72 9.95
N SER A 59 -6.83 -4.83 9.62
CA SER A 59 -7.84 -5.39 10.51
C SER A 59 -7.61 -6.89 10.75
N GLN A 60 -7.24 -7.64 9.71
CA GLN A 60 -6.90 -9.06 9.82
C GLN A 60 -5.70 -9.28 10.76
N GLU A 61 -4.65 -8.49 10.63
CA GLU A 61 -3.49 -8.62 11.52
C GLU A 61 -3.75 -8.11 12.93
N SER A 62 -4.46 -6.99 13.08
CA SER A 62 -4.87 -6.52 14.42
C SER A 62 -5.71 -7.58 15.15
N SER A 63 -6.56 -8.32 14.41
CA SER A 63 -7.33 -9.43 14.95
C SER A 63 -6.47 -10.63 15.35
N LEU A 64 -5.32 -10.85 14.70
CA LEU A 64 -4.38 -11.92 15.05
C LEU A 64 -3.51 -11.56 16.27
N ILE A 65 -3.29 -10.26 16.51
CA ILE A 65 -2.40 -9.77 17.58
C ILE A 65 -3.18 -9.48 18.88
N GLY A 66 -4.50 -9.24 18.79
CA GLY A 66 -5.37 -9.00 19.95
C GLY A 66 -5.91 -10.25 20.65
N ALA A 67 -5.50 -11.46 20.26
CA ALA A 67 -5.97 -12.74 20.83
C ALA A 67 -5.00 -13.35 21.86
N ALA A 68 -4.16 -12.54 22.51
CA ALA A 68 -3.20 -12.95 23.53
C ALA A 68 -3.54 -12.39 24.91
#